data_AF-A0A8J7IYC2-F1
#
_entry.id   AF-A0A8J7IYC2-F1
#
_cell.length_a   1.000
_cell.length_b   1.000
_cell.length_c   1.000
_cell.angle_alpha   90.00
_cell.angle_beta   90.00
_cell.angle_gamma   90.00
#
_symmetry.space_group_name_H-M   'P 1'
#
loop_
_entity.id
_entity.type
_entity.pdbx_description
1 polymer ?
#
loop_
_entity_poly.entity_id
_entity_poly.type
_entity_poly.pdbx_seq_one_letter_code
_entity_poly.pdbx_strand_id
1 'polypeptide(L)'
;MTILFRVVQLCFAIALLILSLDWRSPFLASIRNEVFWVAAIVSVVLIGLGIIQLKKGDLVLKILNYLSLAIAVVGCLLFFTTEAKFYANKRAILNGNPTQLESIGQHFIIGYKNLNEVKKLVKTQAIGGIFLTTHNIKGKTAAEIKQEIQTLQTLRQEQRLSPLWIATDQEGGVVSRLSPPLTQLPQLSKIIAEKSDRAARKKATINYAKTQGQGLSDLGINLNFAPVVDLNKNIVNPDDKYSKIHQRAISTDKKVVAQVAKWYCQTLEEYGVQCTLKHFPGLGRVENDTHLSSAELNVPVAELEGDDWVPFRKVMQQTNAFTMLGHAILTDVDRDRAVSFSKAVISDIIRKQWQHDGVLITDDFCMYAVYGSKEGLTGATVAALNAGVDLILIAYDSDLYYPAMQAALNAAREGKLDRALLQKSQARLEQAKKT
;
A
#
# COMPACT_ATOMS: atom_id res chain seq x y z
N MET A 1 -27.30 33.48 27.13
CA MET A 1 -26.51 32.71 26.14
C MET A 1 -27.33 32.68 24.86
N THR A 2 -26.78 33.16 23.75
CA THR A 2 -27.55 33.42 22.52
C THR A 2 -27.82 32.14 21.73
N ILE A 3 -28.84 32.16 20.87
CA ILE A 3 -29.11 31.09 19.88
C ILE A 3 -27.85 30.81 19.04
N LEU A 4 -27.14 31.87 18.63
CA LEU A 4 -25.88 31.76 17.89
C LEU A 4 -24.86 30.87 18.58
N PHE A 5 -24.65 31.03 19.90
CA PHE A 5 -23.72 30.21 20.66
C PHE A 5 -24.10 28.71 20.62
N ARG A 6 -25.40 28.39 20.72
CA ARG A 6 -25.88 27.00 20.64
C ARG A 6 -25.67 26.38 19.27
N VAL A 7 -25.90 27.16 18.21
CA VAL A 7 -25.67 26.72 16.84
C VAL A 7 -24.19 26.43 16.62
N VAL A 8 -23.30 27.31 17.08
CA VAL A 8 -21.84 27.08 17.00
C VAL A 8 -21.43 25.81 17.75
N GLN A 9 -21.94 25.59 18.96
CA GLN A 9 -21.69 24.37 19.73
C GLN A 9 -22.17 23.10 19.00
N LEU A 10 -23.35 23.16 18.36
CA LEU A 10 -23.86 22.07 17.54
C LEU A 10 -22.95 21.81 16.32
N CYS A 11 -22.49 22.84 15.62
CA CYS A 11 -21.54 22.70 14.51
C CYS A 11 -20.24 22.02 14.94
N PHE A 12 -19.68 22.40 16.09
CA PHE A 12 -18.49 21.73 16.63
C PHE A 12 -18.75 20.27 17.01
N ALA A 13 -19.91 19.96 17.59
CA ALA A 13 -20.29 18.58 17.88
C ALA A 13 -20.41 17.74 16.59
N ILE A 14 -21.02 18.28 15.54
CA ILE A 14 -21.13 17.62 14.23
C ILE A 14 -19.74 17.41 13.62
N ALA A 15 -18.88 18.43 13.63
CA ALA A 15 -17.52 18.32 13.12
C ALA A 15 -16.71 17.24 13.87
N LEU A 16 -16.84 17.18 15.20
CA LEU A 16 -16.23 16.13 16.00
C LEU A 16 -16.77 14.74 15.62
N LEU A 17 -18.08 14.59 15.43
CA LEU A 17 -18.67 13.32 15.01
C LEU A 17 -18.11 12.87 13.65
N ILE A 18 -18.05 13.77 12.66
CA ILE A 18 -17.48 13.47 11.34
C ILE A 18 -16.01 13.05 11.46
N LEU A 19 -15.21 13.81 12.22
CA LEU A 19 -13.81 13.47 12.49
C LEU A 19 -13.68 12.09 13.16
N SER A 20 -14.60 11.75 14.07
CA SER A 20 -14.58 10.50 14.83
C SER A 20 -14.93 9.27 13.97
N LEU A 21 -15.79 9.46 12.95
CA LEU A 21 -16.16 8.40 12.00
C LEU A 21 -14.97 7.97 11.13
N ASP A 22 -14.09 8.92 10.79
CA ASP A 22 -12.94 8.71 9.90
C ASP A 22 -11.59 8.98 10.58
N TRP A 23 -11.52 8.85 11.91
CA TRP A 23 -10.36 9.29 12.70
C TRP A 23 -9.05 8.60 12.32
N ARG A 24 -9.14 7.33 11.92
CA ARG A 24 -8.01 6.51 11.49
C ARG A 24 -7.79 6.52 9.98
N SER A 25 -8.35 7.50 9.29
CA SER A 25 -8.11 7.72 7.86
C SER A 25 -6.62 7.94 7.57
N PRO A 26 -6.08 7.34 6.49
CA PRO A 26 -4.72 7.63 6.02
C PRO A 26 -4.48 9.12 5.78
N PHE A 27 -5.51 9.90 5.39
CA PHE A 27 -5.39 11.34 5.18
C PHE A 27 -4.96 12.12 6.43
N LEU A 28 -5.27 11.61 7.62
CA LEU A 28 -4.89 12.22 8.90
C LEU A 28 -3.52 11.72 9.38
N ALA A 29 -2.89 10.74 8.74
CA ALA A 29 -1.71 10.03 9.26
C ALA A 29 -0.49 10.94 9.56
N SER A 30 -0.37 12.09 8.90
CA SER A 30 0.71 13.06 9.11
C SER A 30 0.48 14.00 10.29
N ILE A 31 -0.78 14.22 10.70
CA ILE A 31 -1.20 15.19 11.73
C ILE A 31 -1.96 14.55 12.89
N ARG A 32 -2.15 13.22 12.87
CA ARG A 32 -3.04 12.49 13.79
C ARG A 32 -2.66 12.72 15.26
N ASN A 33 -1.36 12.76 15.56
CA ASN A 33 -0.88 12.92 16.94
C ASN A 33 -1.18 14.32 17.48
N GLU A 34 -1.02 15.33 16.63
CA GLU A 34 -1.27 16.73 16.95
C GLU A 34 -2.78 16.98 17.12
N VAL A 35 -3.59 16.43 16.21
CA VAL A 35 -5.05 16.59 16.23
C VAL A 35 -5.69 15.79 17.37
N PHE A 36 -5.08 14.69 17.83
CA PHE A 36 -5.64 13.83 18.89
C PHE A 36 -5.99 14.61 20.15
N TRP A 37 -5.03 15.39 20.67
CA TRP A 37 -5.24 16.14 21.92
C TRP A 37 -6.27 17.25 21.74
N VAL A 38 -6.27 17.90 20.58
CA VAL A 38 -7.26 18.92 20.25
C VAL A 38 -8.66 18.30 20.24
N ALA A 39 -8.85 17.18 19.52
CA ALA A 39 -10.12 16.48 19.45
C ALA A 39 -10.59 15.98 20.83
N ALA A 40 -9.69 15.42 21.64
CA ALA A 40 -9.99 14.96 22.99
C ALA A 40 -10.45 16.10 23.91
N ILE A 41 -9.74 17.23 23.92
CA ILE A 41 -10.09 18.40 24.74
C ILE A 41 -11.42 18.99 24.28
N VAL A 42 -11.61 19.18 22.96
CA VAL A 42 -12.86 19.69 22.39
C VAL A 42 -14.03 18.80 22.78
N SER A 43 -13.86 17.47 22.73
CA SER A 43 -14.89 16.50 23.15
C SER A 43 -15.32 16.72 24.60
N VAL A 44 -14.37 16.81 25.53
CA VAL A 44 -14.65 17.01 26.96
C VAL A 44 -15.31 18.36 27.21
N VAL A 45 -14.84 19.42 26.56
CA VAL A 45 -15.40 20.78 26.70
C VAL A 45 -16.84 20.83 26.18
N LEU A 46 -17.13 20.28 25.00
CA LEU A 46 -18.47 20.27 24.42
C LEU A 46 -19.47 19.53 25.31
N ILE A 47 -19.06 18.38 25.87
CA ILE A 47 -19.89 17.60 26.79
C ILE A 47 -20.12 18.37 28.11
N GLY A 48 -19.05 18.92 28.70
CA GLY A 48 -19.15 19.69 29.94
C GLY A 48 -20.05 20.92 29.80
N LEU A 49 -19.90 21.68 28.71
CA LEU A 49 -20.79 22.79 28.39
C LEU A 49 -22.24 22.32 28.24
N GLY A 50 -22.46 21.24 27.48
CA GLY A 50 -23.79 20.66 27.27
C GLY A 50 -24.49 20.29 28.58
N ILE A 51 -23.76 19.71 29.55
CA ILE A 51 -24.26 19.33 30.88
C ILE A 51 -24.62 20.58 31.71
N ILE A 52 -23.72 21.56 31.80
CA ILE A 52 -23.93 22.81 32.56
C ILE A 52 -25.18 23.56 32.07
N GLN A 53 -25.53 23.36 30.81
CA GLN A 53 -26.52 24.14 30.10
C GLN A 53 -27.88 23.43 29.95
N LEU A 54 -28.06 22.22 30.52
CA LEU A 54 -29.28 21.40 30.40
C LEU A 54 -30.57 22.11 30.84
N LYS A 55 -30.51 22.94 31.89
CA LYS A 55 -31.68 23.65 32.44
C LYS A 55 -31.81 25.10 31.96
N LYS A 56 -30.90 25.58 31.10
CA LYS A 56 -30.82 27.00 30.70
C LYS A 56 -31.48 27.26 29.34
N GLY A 57 -32.32 28.30 29.29
CA GLY A 57 -32.92 28.82 28.05
C GLY A 57 -34.37 28.38 27.83
N ASP A 58 -34.96 28.90 26.76
CA ASP A 58 -36.27 28.50 26.25
C ASP A 58 -36.25 27.09 25.63
N LEU A 59 -37.40 26.64 25.13
CA LEU A 59 -37.54 25.31 24.53
C LEU A 59 -36.56 25.09 23.37
N VAL A 60 -36.36 26.08 22.51
CA VAL A 60 -35.49 25.99 21.33
C VAL A 60 -34.03 25.82 21.76
N LEU A 61 -33.57 26.63 22.71
CA LEU A 61 -32.22 26.56 23.27
C LEU A 61 -31.96 25.22 23.99
N LYS A 62 -32.99 24.67 24.65
CA LYS A 62 -32.91 23.33 25.26
C LYS A 62 -32.76 22.24 24.21
N ILE A 63 -33.59 22.24 23.16
CA ILE A 63 -33.50 21.27 22.07
C ILE A 63 -32.12 21.28 21.42
N LEU A 64 -31.60 22.45 21.06
CA LEU A 64 -30.26 22.59 20.47
C LEU A 64 -29.16 22.07 21.42
N ASN A 65 -29.28 22.31 22.72
CA ASN A 65 -28.35 21.78 23.72
C ASN A 65 -28.39 20.26 23.81
N TYR A 66 -29.59 19.66 23.87
CA TYR A 66 -29.72 18.21 23.92
C TYR A 66 -29.14 17.55 22.67
N LEU A 67 -29.41 18.12 21.49
CA LEU A 67 -28.87 17.61 20.23
C LEU A 67 -27.34 17.72 20.19
N SER A 68 -26.79 18.89 20.53
CA SER A 68 -25.33 19.10 20.57
C SER A 68 -24.65 18.18 21.57
N LEU A 69 -25.21 18.02 22.77
CA LEU A 69 -24.68 17.11 23.80
C LEU A 69 -24.72 15.65 23.32
N ALA A 70 -25.84 15.20 22.76
CA ALA A 70 -25.98 13.84 22.25
C ALA A 70 -24.94 13.54 21.15
N ILE A 71 -24.80 14.43 20.17
CA ILE A 71 -23.82 14.31 19.08
C ILE A 71 -22.39 14.31 19.64
N ALA A 72 -22.06 15.21 20.57
CA ALA A 72 -20.74 15.28 21.17
C ALA A 72 -20.39 14.01 21.97
N VAL A 73 -21.36 13.45 22.72
CA VAL A 73 -21.18 12.17 23.44
C VAL A 73 -20.95 11.03 22.47
N VAL A 74 -21.76 10.91 21.40
CA VAL A 74 -21.59 9.86 20.39
C VAL A 74 -20.24 10.00 19.68
N GLY A 75 -19.87 11.20 19.24
CA GLY A 75 -18.56 11.46 18.62
C GLY A 75 -17.41 11.09 19.54
N CYS A 76 -17.44 11.55 20.79
CA CYS A 76 -16.44 11.22 21.81
C CYS A 76 -16.31 9.70 22.04
N LEU A 77 -17.43 8.99 22.19
CA LEU A 77 -17.42 7.53 22.35
C LEU A 77 -16.84 6.83 21.13
N LEU A 78 -17.22 7.23 19.91
CA LEU A 78 -16.66 6.68 18.68
C LEU A 78 -15.14 6.93 18.57
N PHE A 79 -14.70 8.15 18.85
CA PHE A 79 -13.29 8.53 18.86
C PHE A 79 -12.47 7.67 19.83
N PHE A 80 -12.87 7.58 21.10
CA PHE A 80 -12.11 6.80 22.08
C PHE A 80 -12.23 5.29 21.87
N THR A 81 -13.35 4.79 21.33
CA THR A 81 -13.47 3.35 21.02
C THR A 81 -12.64 2.95 19.82
N THR A 82 -12.54 3.79 18.77
CA THR A 82 -11.63 3.52 17.64
C THR A 82 -10.17 3.53 18.08
N GLU A 83 -9.78 4.47 18.95
CA GLU A 83 -8.45 4.49 19.57
C GLU A 83 -8.17 3.27 20.44
N ALA A 84 -9.09 2.90 21.32
CA ALA A 84 -8.94 1.73 22.17
C ALA A 84 -8.79 0.45 21.32
N LYS A 85 -9.59 0.29 20.27
CA LYS A 85 -9.49 -0.82 19.31
C LYS A 85 -8.14 -0.85 18.61
N PHE A 86 -7.64 0.30 18.16
CA PHE A 86 -6.31 0.40 17.55
C PHE A 86 -5.22 -0.07 18.53
N TYR A 87 -5.19 0.45 19.75
CA TYR A 87 -4.17 0.06 20.74
C TYR A 87 -4.28 -1.40 21.16
N ALA A 88 -5.50 -1.95 21.19
CA ALA A 88 -5.73 -3.37 21.42
C ALA A 88 -5.10 -4.21 20.29
N ASN A 89 -5.38 -3.89 19.02
CA ASN A 89 -4.78 -4.56 17.86
C ASN A 89 -3.25 -4.43 17.89
N LYS A 90 -2.74 -3.22 18.13
CA LYS A 90 -1.30 -2.95 18.22
C LYS A 90 -0.61 -3.81 19.29
N ARG A 91 -1.18 -3.89 20.49
CA ARG A 91 -0.66 -4.76 21.55
C ARG A 91 -0.75 -6.24 21.19
N ALA A 92 -1.85 -6.67 20.57
CA ALA A 92 -2.06 -8.05 20.18
C ALA A 92 -1.02 -8.54 19.16
N ILE A 93 -0.62 -7.68 18.22
CA ILE A 93 0.44 -8.00 17.25
C ILE A 93 1.84 -7.89 17.85
N LEU A 94 2.14 -6.81 18.59
CA LEU A 94 3.48 -6.59 19.17
C LEU A 94 3.85 -7.58 20.28
N ASN A 95 2.86 -8.15 20.96
CA ASN A 95 3.04 -9.14 22.03
C ASN A 95 2.46 -10.51 21.65
N GLY A 96 2.12 -10.72 20.38
CA GLY A 96 1.49 -11.95 19.92
C GLY A 96 2.44 -13.14 19.92
N ASN A 97 1.87 -14.34 19.90
CA ASN A 97 2.64 -15.58 19.81
C ASN A 97 3.32 -15.68 18.42
N PRO A 98 4.65 -15.81 18.33
CA PRO A 98 5.37 -15.85 17.06
C PRO A 98 4.83 -16.90 16.08
N THR A 99 4.64 -18.14 16.52
CA THR A 99 4.15 -19.24 15.67
C THR A 99 2.77 -18.98 15.09
N GLN A 100 1.90 -18.28 15.83
CA GLN A 100 0.59 -17.89 15.28
C GLN A 100 0.72 -16.79 14.24
N LEU A 101 1.57 -15.80 14.54
CA LEU A 101 1.77 -14.65 13.68
C LEU A 101 2.49 -15.02 12.39
N GLU A 102 3.44 -15.95 12.41
CA GLU A 102 4.23 -16.38 11.26
C GLU A 102 3.36 -16.74 10.04
N SER A 103 2.29 -17.50 10.28
CA SER A 103 1.37 -17.99 9.23
C SER A 103 0.74 -16.88 8.38
N ILE A 104 0.61 -15.68 8.94
CA ILE A 104 -0.01 -14.52 8.31
C ILE A 104 1.01 -13.41 8.05
N GLY A 105 1.96 -13.23 8.96
CA GLY A 105 2.93 -12.15 8.96
C GLY A 105 3.81 -12.15 7.72
N GLN A 106 4.17 -13.32 7.19
CA GLN A 106 4.94 -13.45 5.94
C GLN A 106 4.29 -12.75 4.73
N HIS A 107 2.98 -12.52 4.77
CA HIS A 107 2.23 -11.86 3.71
C HIS A 107 2.23 -10.33 3.82
N PHE A 108 2.91 -9.72 4.79
CA PHE A 108 2.91 -8.26 4.97
C PHE A 108 4.28 -7.64 4.70
N ILE A 109 4.29 -6.63 3.82
CA ILE A 109 5.37 -5.66 3.68
C ILE A 109 4.88 -4.32 4.21
N ILE A 110 5.61 -3.76 5.18
CA ILE A 110 5.18 -2.54 5.88
C ILE A 110 6.15 -1.37 5.69
N GLY A 111 5.61 -0.17 5.55
CA GLY A 111 6.38 1.04 5.85
C GLY A 111 6.46 1.26 7.36
N TYR A 112 7.45 2.05 7.80
CA TYR A 112 7.70 2.21 9.24
C TYR A 112 8.29 3.55 9.58
N LYS A 113 7.84 4.18 10.69
CA LYS A 113 8.44 5.41 11.23
C LYS A 113 9.43 5.15 12.39
N ASN A 114 9.31 4.01 13.07
CA ASN A 114 10.09 3.68 14.27
C ASN A 114 10.77 2.31 14.12
N LEU A 115 12.10 2.31 14.03
CA LEU A 115 12.89 1.09 13.86
C LEU A 115 12.76 0.11 15.04
N ASN A 116 12.61 0.61 16.28
CA ASN A 116 12.44 -0.26 17.45
C ASN A 116 11.11 -1.01 17.41
N GLU A 117 10.07 -0.40 16.83
CA GLU A 117 8.79 -1.06 16.60
C GLU A 117 8.92 -2.16 15.53
N VAL A 118 9.62 -1.88 14.43
CA VAL A 118 9.92 -2.88 13.40
C VAL A 118 10.71 -4.06 13.98
N LYS A 119 11.74 -3.81 14.80
CA LYS A 119 12.48 -4.89 15.47
C LYS A 119 11.57 -5.80 16.28
N LYS A 120 10.53 -5.26 16.93
CA LYS A 120 9.52 -6.07 17.64
C LYS A 120 8.69 -6.89 16.66
N LEU A 121 8.21 -6.30 15.57
CA LEU A 121 7.44 -7.00 14.54
C LEU A 121 8.23 -8.13 13.87
N VAL A 122 9.52 -7.93 13.61
CA VAL A 122 10.41 -8.99 13.15
C VAL A 122 10.49 -10.09 14.20
N LYS A 123 10.78 -9.75 15.47
CA LYS A 123 10.87 -10.72 16.58
C LYS A 123 9.59 -11.51 16.81
N THR A 124 8.43 -10.91 16.62
CA THR A 124 7.12 -11.60 16.70
C THR A 124 6.70 -12.27 15.40
N GLN A 125 7.55 -12.27 14.37
CA GLN A 125 7.28 -12.88 13.05
C GLN A 125 6.03 -12.29 12.36
N ALA A 126 5.64 -11.07 12.73
CA ALA A 126 4.43 -10.41 12.25
C ALA A 126 4.55 -9.83 10.83
N ILE A 127 5.75 -9.85 10.23
CA ILE A 127 6.01 -9.29 8.90
C ILE A 127 6.92 -10.20 8.06
N GLY A 128 6.74 -10.12 6.74
CA GLY A 128 7.58 -10.73 5.72
C GLY A 128 8.55 -9.73 5.09
N GLY A 129 8.33 -8.44 5.27
CA GLY A 129 9.22 -7.40 4.76
C GLY A 129 8.94 -5.99 5.26
N ILE A 130 9.82 -5.08 4.86
CA ILE A 130 9.70 -3.65 5.08
C ILE A 130 9.83 -2.88 3.76
N PHE A 131 9.23 -1.70 3.72
CA PHE A 131 9.30 -0.77 2.61
C PHE A 131 9.99 0.52 3.07
N LEU A 132 11.06 0.89 2.37
CA LEU A 132 11.85 2.08 2.66
C LEU A 132 11.48 3.21 1.70
N THR A 133 11.44 4.42 2.23
CA THR A 133 11.22 5.65 1.47
C THR A 133 12.25 6.71 1.83
N THR A 134 12.13 7.89 1.21
CA THR A 134 12.93 9.08 1.53
C THR A 134 12.91 9.43 3.02
N HIS A 135 11.80 9.16 3.73
CA HIS A 135 11.73 9.48 5.15
C HIS A 135 12.65 8.57 5.99
N ASN A 136 12.91 7.33 5.57
CA ASN A 136 13.71 6.36 6.31
C ASN A 136 15.21 6.65 6.20
N ILE A 137 15.61 7.25 5.08
CA ILE A 137 16.99 7.53 4.72
C ILE A 137 17.41 8.98 4.96
N LYS A 138 16.46 9.86 5.28
CA LYS A 138 16.72 11.29 5.50
C LYS A 138 17.74 11.47 6.63
N GLY A 139 18.83 12.16 6.31
CA GLY A 139 19.91 12.44 7.26
C GLY A 139 20.82 11.25 7.58
N LYS A 140 20.71 10.14 6.84
CA LYS A 140 21.55 8.95 7.01
C LYS A 140 22.50 8.77 5.83
N THR A 141 23.67 8.24 6.12
CA THR A 141 24.63 7.73 5.15
C THR A 141 24.20 6.36 4.61
N ALA A 142 24.74 5.96 3.46
CA ALA A 142 24.52 4.62 2.90
C ALA A 142 24.91 3.50 3.89
N ALA A 143 25.99 3.70 4.66
CA ALA A 143 26.45 2.74 5.65
C ALA A 143 25.46 2.57 6.81
N GLU A 144 24.88 3.67 7.32
CA GLU A 144 23.87 3.61 8.39
C GLU A 144 22.59 2.90 7.91
N ILE A 145 22.14 3.19 6.69
CA ILE A 145 20.97 2.52 6.09
C ILE A 145 21.22 1.02 5.96
N LYS A 146 22.38 0.64 5.42
CA LYS A 146 22.79 -0.77 5.29
C LYS A 146 22.84 -1.46 6.65
N GLN A 147 23.39 -0.81 7.67
CA GLN A 147 23.49 -1.37 9.02
C GLN A 147 22.11 -1.59 9.65
N GLU A 148 21.15 -0.69 9.44
CA GLU A 148 19.76 -0.88 9.90
C GLU A 148 19.11 -2.09 9.24
N ILE A 149 19.25 -2.22 7.92
CA ILE A 149 18.72 -3.36 7.17
C ILE A 149 19.37 -4.66 7.62
N GLN A 150 20.69 -4.70 7.76
CA GLN A 150 21.42 -5.87 8.26
C GLN A 150 20.95 -6.28 9.65
N THR A 151 20.71 -5.31 10.55
CA THR A 151 20.18 -5.60 11.89
C THR A 151 18.84 -6.33 11.83
N LEU A 152 17.94 -5.91 10.94
CA LEU A 152 16.64 -6.58 10.77
C LEU A 152 16.78 -7.97 10.13
N GLN A 153 17.70 -8.13 9.19
CA GLN A 153 17.98 -9.43 8.57
C GLN A 153 18.61 -10.42 9.57
N THR A 154 19.52 -9.98 10.43
CA THR A 154 20.09 -10.82 11.50
C THR A 154 18.98 -11.31 12.44
N LEU A 155 18.09 -10.42 12.89
CA LEU A 155 16.93 -10.82 13.71
C LEU A 155 16.05 -11.86 13.02
N ARG A 156 15.86 -11.73 11.70
CA ARG A 156 15.09 -12.72 10.91
C ARG A 156 15.82 -14.05 10.80
N GLN A 157 17.13 -14.03 10.59
CA GLN A 157 17.97 -15.22 10.47
C GLN A 157 18.03 -16.02 11.77
N GLU A 158 18.08 -15.34 12.93
CA GLU A 158 18.03 -15.97 14.25
C GLU A 158 16.75 -16.82 14.44
N GLN A 159 15.67 -16.47 13.75
CA GLN A 159 14.40 -17.21 13.75
C GLN A 159 14.38 -18.38 12.76
N ARG A 160 15.44 -18.57 11.96
CA ARG A 160 15.54 -19.57 10.88
C ARG A 160 14.46 -19.42 9.81
N LEU A 161 14.00 -18.19 9.59
CA LEU A 161 13.03 -17.86 8.55
C LEU A 161 13.72 -17.29 7.32
N SER A 162 13.04 -17.35 6.18
CA SER A 162 13.47 -16.69 4.95
C SER A 162 13.75 -15.20 5.19
N PRO A 163 14.78 -14.61 4.55
CA PRO A 163 15.14 -13.21 4.71
C PRO A 163 13.95 -12.28 4.49
N LEU A 164 13.91 -11.14 5.17
CA LEU A 164 12.89 -10.12 4.93
C LEU A 164 12.97 -9.63 3.48
N TRP A 165 11.82 -9.34 2.88
CA TRP A 165 11.77 -8.44 1.73
C TRP A 165 12.11 -7.03 2.19
N ILE A 166 13.13 -6.43 1.59
CA ILE A 166 13.53 -5.06 1.81
C ILE A 166 13.20 -4.33 0.52
N ALA A 167 12.06 -3.65 0.53
CA ALA A 167 11.42 -3.07 -0.64
C ALA A 167 11.63 -1.55 -0.74
N THR A 168 11.56 -1.01 -1.94
CA THR A 168 11.53 0.43 -2.20
C THR A 168 10.88 0.75 -3.55
N ASP A 169 10.51 2.01 -3.75
CA ASP A 169 10.16 2.58 -5.05
C ASP A 169 11.35 3.35 -5.62
N GLN A 170 12.26 2.65 -6.27
CA GLN A 170 13.28 3.27 -7.08
C GLN A 170 12.90 3.02 -8.54
N GLU A 171 12.33 3.99 -9.22
CA GLU A 171 12.02 3.90 -10.66
C GLU A 171 12.96 4.76 -11.48
N GLY A 172 13.42 5.86 -10.89
CA GLY A 172 14.08 6.98 -11.54
C GLY A 172 13.18 8.20 -11.66
N GLY A 173 13.79 9.34 -11.98
CA GLY A 173 13.07 10.58 -12.15
C GLY A 173 12.32 11.02 -10.90
N VAL A 174 11.00 11.18 -11.01
CA VAL A 174 10.15 11.69 -9.91
C VAL A 174 9.88 10.66 -8.83
N VAL A 175 10.12 9.37 -9.09
CA VAL A 175 9.99 8.28 -8.12
C VAL A 175 11.37 7.65 -7.91
N SER A 176 12.18 8.31 -7.08
CA SER A 176 13.54 7.89 -6.71
C SER A 176 13.68 7.98 -5.20
N ARG A 177 12.98 7.10 -4.45
CA ARG A 177 12.82 7.27 -3.00
C ARG A 177 14.15 7.26 -2.23
N LEU A 178 15.18 6.58 -2.74
CA LEU A 178 16.46 6.42 -2.08
C LEU A 178 17.58 7.31 -2.66
N SER A 179 17.21 8.32 -3.45
CA SER A 179 18.15 9.26 -4.05
C SER A 179 17.99 10.68 -3.47
N PRO A 180 19.04 11.28 -2.87
CA PRO A 180 20.27 10.64 -2.35
C PRO A 180 19.95 9.63 -1.22
N PRO A 181 20.86 8.70 -0.83
CA PRO A 181 22.27 8.62 -1.20
C PRO A 181 22.56 7.91 -2.52
N LEU A 182 21.58 7.21 -3.12
CA LEU A 182 21.78 6.59 -4.43
C LEU A 182 21.83 7.63 -5.55
N THR A 183 22.47 7.27 -6.66
CA THR A 183 22.48 8.08 -7.88
C THR A 183 21.06 8.42 -8.33
N GLN A 184 20.76 9.71 -8.48
CA GLN A 184 19.51 10.18 -9.06
C GLN A 184 19.52 9.94 -10.58
N LEU A 185 18.95 8.83 -11.01
CA LEU A 185 18.78 8.53 -12.44
C LEU A 185 17.59 9.30 -13.04
N PRO A 186 17.65 9.69 -14.33
CA PRO A 186 16.49 10.27 -15.01
C PRO A 186 15.40 9.20 -15.23
N GLN A 187 14.22 9.61 -15.69
CA GLN A 187 13.14 8.67 -15.99
C GLN A 187 13.57 7.69 -17.09
N LEU A 188 13.36 6.39 -16.87
CA LEU A 188 13.67 5.35 -17.87
C LEU A 188 12.93 5.60 -19.19
N SER A 189 11.68 6.09 -19.13
CA SER A 189 10.87 6.48 -20.31
C SER A 189 11.63 7.46 -21.22
N LYS A 190 12.22 8.52 -20.67
CA LYS A 190 12.99 9.52 -21.43
C LYS A 190 14.23 8.91 -22.08
N ILE A 191 14.99 8.11 -21.34
CA ILE A 191 16.19 7.44 -21.88
C ILE A 191 15.84 6.57 -23.07
N ILE A 192 14.74 5.81 -22.98
CA ILE A 192 14.31 4.88 -24.03
C ILE A 192 13.73 5.61 -25.24
N ALA A 193 12.99 6.70 -25.02
CA ALA A 193 12.43 7.53 -26.10
C ALA A 193 13.52 8.10 -27.03
N GLU A 194 14.70 8.39 -26.50
CA GLU A 194 15.85 8.90 -27.28
C GLU A 194 16.56 7.82 -28.12
N LYS A 195 16.19 6.53 -27.99
CA LYS A 195 16.86 5.43 -28.71
C LYS A 195 16.01 4.95 -29.88
N SER A 196 16.61 5.02 -31.07
CA SER A 196 15.97 4.71 -32.35
C SER A 196 15.76 3.21 -32.59
N ASP A 197 16.68 2.36 -32.11
CA ASP A 197 16.63 0.92 -32.37
C ASP A 197 16.65 0.05 -31.10
N ARG A 198 16.35 -1.24 -31.29
CA ARG A 198 16.27 -2.24 -30.24
C ARG A 198 17.59 -2.46 -29.49
N ALA A 199 18.72 -2.45 -30.19
CA ALA A 199 20.03 -2.69 -29.60
C ALA A 199 20.46 -1.51 -28.70
N ALA A 200 20.22 -0.28 -29.16
CA ALA A 200 20.43 0.93 -28.39
C ALA A 200 19.54 0.97 -27.13
N ARG A 201 18.25 0.62 -27.25
CA ARG A 201 17.33 0.48 -26.09
C ARG A 201 17.82 -0.58 -25.12
N LYS A 202 18.26 -1.74 -25.61
CA LYS A 202 18.81 -2.82 -24.77
C LYS A 202 20.02 -2.35 -23.97
N LYS A 203 21.01 -1.77 -24.65
CA LYS A 203 22.23 -1.26 -24.01
C LYS A 203 21.91 -0.20 -22.95
N ALA A 204 21.04 0.76 -23.28
CA ALA A 204 20.63 1.80 -22.35
C ALA A 204 19.90 1.24 -21.13
N THR A 205 18.97 0.29 -21.33
CA THR A 205 18.23 -0.37 -20.26
C THR A 205 19.16 -1.13 -19.31
N ILE A 206 20.09 -1.92 -19.86
CA ILE A 206 21.04 -2.70 -19.04
C ILE A 206 21.92 -1.76 -18.23
N ASN A 207 22.48 -0.70 -18.82
CA ASN A 207 23.31 0.24 -18.07
C ASN A 207 22.53 0.93 -16.94
N TYR A 208 21.30 1.33 -17.23
CA TYR A 208 20.39 1.92 -16.24
C TYR A 208 20.13 0.96 -15.07
N ALA A 209 19.72 -0.27 -15.41
CA ALA A 209 19.42 -1.32 -14.44
C ALA A 209 20.66 -1.72 -13.63
N LYS A 210 21.87 -1.73 -14.21
CA LYS A 210 23.13 -2.00 -13.50
C LYS A 210 23.41 -0.96 -12.42
N THR A 211 23.36 0.33 -12.75
CA THR A 211 23.56 1.40 -11.76
C THR A 211 22.56 1.30 -10.62
N GLN A 212 21.31 1.02 -10.97
CA GLN A 212 20.25 0.94 -9.99
C GLN A 212 20.33 -0.33 -9.12
N GLY A 213 20.50 -1.50 -9.75
CA GLY A 213 20.62 -2.79 -9.08
C GLY A 213 21.81 -2.81 -8.12
N GLN A 214 22.98 -2.32 -8.56
CA GLN A 214 24.16 -2.17 -7.71
C GLN A 214 23.87 -1.28 -6.49
N GLY A 215 23.33 -0.07 -6.71
CA GLY A 215 23.07 0.86 -5.60
C GLY A 215 22.05 0.32 -4.59
N LEU A 216 21.01 -0.36 -5.06
CA LEU A 216 20.02 -1.00 -4.21
C LEU A 216 20.62 -2.16 -3.40
N SER A 217 21.37 -3.05 -4.07
CA SER A 217 22.05 -4.18 -3.45
C SER A 217 23.08 -3.73 -2.40
N ASP A 218 23.82 -2.64 -2.67
CA ASP A 218 24.80 -2.07 -1.75
C ASP A 218 24.18 -1.62 -0.42
N LEU A 219 22.94 -1.09 -0.46
CA LEU A 219 22.16 -0.76 0.73
C LEU A 219 21.51 -1.97 1.40
N GLY A 220 21.47 -3.14 0.75
CA GLY A 220 20.77 -4.33 1.23
C GLY A 220 19.29 -4.40 0.82
N ILE A 221 18.86 -3.58 -0.13
CA ILE A 221 17.53 -3.68 -0.74
C ILE A 221 17.52 -4.91 -1.65
N ASN A 222 16.49 -5.75 -1.56
CA ASN A 222 16.35 -6.98 -2.37
C ASN A 222 15.03 -7.05 -3.15
N LEU A 223 14.18 -6.03 -3.06
CA LEU A 223 12.95 -5.90 -3.83
C LEU A 223 12.79 -4.46 -4.29
N ASN A 224 12.55 -4.26 -5.58
CA ASN A 224 12.29 -2.96 -6.14
C ASN A 224 10.94 -2.95 -6.84
N PHE A 225 10.11 -1.97 -6.52
CA PHE A 225 8.83 -1.74 -7.15
C PHE A 225 9.03 -0.98 -8.47
N ALA A 226 9.74 -1.60 -9.40
CA ALA A 226 9.97 -1.15 -10.75
C ALA A 226 10.28 -2.38 -11.63
N PRO A 227 10.04 -2.32 -12.95
CA PRO A 227 9.67 -1.15 -13.74
C PRO A 227 8.15 -0.93 -13.84
N VAL A 228 7.77 0.31 -14.16
CA VAL A 228 6.40 0.62 -14.62
C VAL A 228 6.21 0.02 -16.00
N VAL A 229 5.23 -0.88 -16.13
CA VAL A 229 4.85 -1.53 -17.40
C VAL A 229 3.46 -1.12 -17.88
N ASP A 230 2.82 -0.19 -17.18
CA ASP A 230 1.69 0.58 -17.71
C ASP A 230 2.08 1.19 -19.07
N LEU A 231 1.15 1.17 -20.02
CA LEU A 231 1.37 1.80 -21.33
C LEU A 231 1.12 3.30 -21.24
N ASN A 232 1.97 4.08 -21.89
CA ASN A 232 1.69 5.49 -22.05
C ASN A 232 0.57 5.65 -23.09
N LYS A 233 -0.62 6.08 -22.67
CA LYS A 233 -1.74 6.33 -23.58
C LYS A 233 -1.81 7.76 -24.09
N ASN A 234 -0.80 8.57 -23.77
CA ASN A 234 -0.77 10.02 -23.99
C ASN A 234 -1.95 10.76 -23.35
N ILE A 235 -2.51 10.17 -22.29
CA ILE A 235 -3.56 10.80 -21.47
C ILE A 235 -2.85 11.58 -20.39
N VAL A 236 -3.07 12.89 -20.35
CA VAL A 236 -2.59 13.78 -19.29
C VAL A 236 -3.80 14.25 -18.51
N ASN A 237 -3.96 13.74 -17.29
CA ASN A 237 -4.98 14.22 -16.37
C ASN A 237 -4.35 15.21 -15.36
N PRO A 238 -4.79 16.47 -15.31
CA PRO A 238 -4.39 17.42 -14.27
C PRO A 238 -4.71 16.96 -12.84
N ASP A 239 -5.73 16.13 -12.67
CA ASP A 239 -6.16 15.60 -11.37
C ASP A 239 -5.37 14.36 -10.93
N ASP A 240 -4.53 13.79 -11.79
CA ASP A 240 -3.56 12.74 -11.44
C ASP A 240 -2.36 13.36 -10.70
N LYS A 241 -2.45 13.41 -9.36
CA LYS A 241 -1.49 14.08 -8.50
C LYS A 241 -0.32 13.20 -8.10
N TYR A 242 -0.53 11.89 -7.96
CA TYR A 242 0.45 10.97 -7.40
C TYR A 242 0.86 9.86 -8.37
N SER A 243 -0.09 9.31 -9.15
CA SER A 243 0.22 8.21 -10.08
C SER A 243 1.13 8.67 -11.21
N LYS A 244 0.85 9.80 -11.87
CA LYS A 244 1.63 10.41 -12.97
C LYS A 244 2.10 9.40 -14.02
N ILE A 245 1.23 8.47 -14.41
CA ILE A 245 1.60 7.35 -15.30
C ILE A 245 2.16 7.86 -16.63
N HIS A 246 1.61 8.94 -17.18
CA HIS A 246 2.09 9.56 -18.42
C HIS A 246 3.59 9.95 -18.42
N GLN A 247 4.17 10.22 -17.23
CA GLN A 247 5.60 10.54 -17.09
C GLN A 247 6.46 9.29 -16.87
N ARG A 248 5.89 8.28 -16.19
CA ARG A 248 6.60 7.08 -15.72
C ARG A 248 6.57 5.95 -16.75
N ALA A 249 5.49 5.82 -17.51
CA ALA A 249 5.30 4.79 -18.51
C ALA A 249 6.36 4.87 -19.63
N ILE A 250 6.97 3.72 -19.93
CA ILE A 250 8.16 3.65 -20.79
C ILE A 250 7.85 4.06 -22.23
N SER A 251 6.71 3.64 -22.78
CA SER A 251 6.34 3.86 -24.18
C SER A 251 4.84 3.63 -24.40
N THR A 252 4.34 4.12 -25.53
CA THR A 252 3.03 3.76 -26.08
C THR A 252 3.04 2.35 -26.71
N ASP A 253 4.21 1.86 -27.15
CA ASP A 253 4.34 0.56 -27.79
C ASP A 253 4.57 -0.56 -26.76
N LYS A 254 3.57 -1.41 -26.59
CA LYS A 254 3.61 -2.60 -25.73
C LYS A 254 4.78 -3.55 -25.97
N LYS A 255 5.27 -3.67 -27.21
CA LYS A 255 6.44 -4.51 -27.52
C LYS A 255 7.72 -3.88 -26.98
N VAL A 256 7.83 -2.56 -27.02
CA VAL A 256 8.96 -1.81 -26.44
C VAL A 256 8.93 -1.95 -24.93
N VAL A 257 7.77 -1.70 -24.30
CA VAL A 257 7.61 -1.83 -22.84
C VAL A 257 7.98 -3.24 -22.38
N ALA A 258 7.45 -4.28 -23.03
CA ALA A 258 7.75 -5.68 -22.68
C ALA A 258 9.26 -6.01 -22.77
N GLN A 259 9.94 -5.55 -23.82
CA GLN A 259 11.37 -5.83 -24.00
C GLN A 259 12.24 -5.09 -22.99
N VAL A 260 11.96 -3.80 -22.75
CA VAL A 260 12.68 -2.98 -21.77
C VAL A 260 12.47 -3.54 -20.37
N ALA A 261 11.23 -3.82 -19.99
CA ALA A 261 10.92 -4.38 -18.67
C ALA A 261 11.63 -5.72 -18.44
N LYS A 262 11.66 -6.60 -19.46
CA LYS A 262 12.41 -7.85 -19.38
C LYS A 262 13.90 -7.63 -19.13
N TRP A 263 14.57 -6.79 -19.93
CA TRP A 263 16.00 -6.54 -19.75
C TRP A 263 16.29 -5.89 -18.40
N TYR A 264 15.45 -4.96 -17.97
CA TYR A 264 15.56 -4.31 -16.67
C TYR A 264 15.47 -5.34 -15.53
N CYS A 265 14.45 -6.20 -15.55
CA CYS A 265 14.25 -7.24 -14.55
C CYS A 265 15.40 -8.24 -14.49
N GLN A 266 15.82 -8.78 -15.65
CA GLN A 266 16.93 -9.74 -15.72
C GLN A 266 18.23 -9.13 -15.18
N THR A 267 18.50 -7.86 -15.50
CA THR A 267 19.69 -7.18 -14.99
C THR A 267 19.60 -6.89 -13.49
N LEU A 268 18.44 -6.56 -12.93
CA LEU A 268 18.28 -6.37 -11.48
C LEU A 268 18.49 -7.68 -10.70
N GLU A 269 18.01 -8.79 -11.25
CA GLU A 269 18.20 -10.14 -10.70
C GLU A 269 19.69 -10.51 -10.60
N GLU A 270 20.53 -10.08 -11.56
CA GLU A 270 22.00 -10.24 -11.49
C GLU A 270 22.64 -9.58 -10.24
N TYR A 271 21.97 -8.60 -9.61
CA TYR A 271 22.41 -7.94 -8.37
C TYR A 271 21.67 -8.43 -7.12
N GLY A 272 20.87 -9.49 -7.23
CA GLY A 272 20.05 -10.02 -6.13
C GLY A 272 18.87 -9.11 -5.76
N VAL A 273 18.41 -8.28 -6.71
CA VAL A 273 17.26 -7.38 -6.52
C VAL A 273 16.10 -7.86 -7.37
N GLN A 274 15.02 -8.27 -6.72
CA GLN A 274 13.80 -8.68 -7.41
C GLN A 274 13.08 -7.45 -8.00
N CYS A 275 12.66 -7.52 -9.26
CA CYS A 275 11.84 -6.48 -9.89
C CYS A 275 10.34 -6.76 -9.68
N THR A 276 9.51 -5.71 -9.83
CA THR A 276 8.05 -5.80 -9.74
C THR A 276 7.40 -5.04 -10.89
N LEU A 277 6.62 -5.76 -11.70
CA LEU A 277 5.80 -5.19 -12.78
C LEU A 277 4.63 -4.44 -12.18
N LYS A 278 4.44 -3.18 -12.55
CA LYS A 278 3.31 -2.39 -12.03
C LYS A 278 2.70 -1.43 -13.04
N HIS A 279 1.40 -1.12 -12.93
CA HIS A 279 0.44 -1.58 -11.91
C HIS A 279 -0.68 -2.36 -12.62
N PHE A 280 -0.78 -3.67 -12.41
CA PHE A 280 -1.80 -4.48 -13.07
C PHE A 280 -3.20 -4.03 -12.59
N PRO A 281 -4.18 -3.76 -13.47
CA PRO A 281 -4.35 -4.25 -14.85
C PRO A 281 -3.78 -3.34 -15.96
N GLY A 282 -3.03 -2.31 -15.63
CA GLY A 282 -2.61 -1.25 -16.55
C GLY A 282 -3.36 0.04 -16.25
N LEU A 283 -2.69 1.00 -15.58
CA LEU A 283 -3.29 2.27 -15.17
C LEU A 283 -3.20 3.38 -16.23
N GLY A 284 -2.62 3.09 -17.40
CA GLY A 284 -2.42 4.10 -18.46
C GLY A 284 -3.70 4.73 -19.00
N ARG A 285 -4.85 4.08 -18.84
CA ARG A 285 -6.20 4.55 -19.24
C ARG A 285 -7.06 4.99 -18.06
N VAL A 286 -6.58 4.84 -16.84
CA VAL A 286 -7.36 5.15 -15.65
C VAL A 286 -7.32 6.66 -15.42
N GLU A 287 -8.49 7.29 -15.38
CA GLU A 287 -8.58 8.74 -15.27
C GLU A 287 -8.35 9.20 -13.83
N ASN A 288 -8.99 8.54 -12.85
CA ASN A 288 -8.92 8.97 -11.46
C ASN A 288 -7.66 8.47 -10.75
N ASP A 289 -7.10 9.33 -9.88
CA ASP A 289 -6.00 8.94 -9.00
C ASP A 289 -6.51 8.07 -7.84
N THR A 290 -6.09 6.81 -7.81
CA THR A 290 -6.45 5.80 -6.79
C THR A 290 -5.95 6.15 -5.39
N HIS A 291 -4.96 7.06 -5.28
CA HIS A 291 -4.53 7.60 -4.00
C HIS A 291 -5.62 8.46 -3.34
N LEU A 292 -6.48 9.09 -4.14
CA LEU A 292 -7.41 10.12 -3.72
C LEU A 292 -8.88 9.71 -3.84
N SER A 293 -9.20 8.76 -4.71
CA SER A 293 -10.57 8.39 -5.06
C SER A 293 -10.65 6.95 -5.56
N SER A 294 -11.86 6.42 -5.72
CA SER A 294 -12.07 5.19 -6.50
C SER A 294 -11.78 5.46 -7.98
N ALA A 295 -11.18 4.49 -8.65
CA ALA A 295 -10.90 4.58 -10.07
C ALA A 295 -11.41 3.34 -10.80
N GLU A 296 -12.03 3.56 -11.96
CA GLU A 296 -12.58 2.51 -12.80
C GLU A 296 -11.75 2.38 -14.08
N LEU A 297 -11.64 1.15 -14.58
CA LEU A 297 -11.12 0.84 -15.90
C LEU A 297 -12.25 0.19 -16.70
N ASN A 298 -12.99 1.03 -17.43
CA ASN A 298 -14.12 0.60 -18.26
C ASN A 298 -13.65 0.25 -19.68
N VAL A 299 -12.88 -0.83 -19.79
CA VAL A 299 -12.31 -1.32 -21.05
C VAL A 299 -12.58 -2.82 -21.15
N PRO A 300 -13.09 -3.32 -22.30
CA PRO A 300 -13.30 -4.75 -22.49
C PRO A 300 -12.02 -5.57 -22.29
N VAL A 301 -12.13 -6.72 -21.64
CA VAL A 301 -11.01 -7.64 -21.39
C VAL A 301 -10.28 -8.00 -22.69
N ALA A 302 -11.00 -8.22 -23.78
CA ALA A 302 -10.40 -8.54 -25.08
C ALA A 302 -9.48 -7.42 -25.62
N GLU A 303 -9.80 -6.15 -25.35
CA GLU A 303 -8.92 -5.03 -25.71
C GLU A 303 -7.68 -5.02 -24.82
N LEU A 304 -7.85 -5.21 -23.51
CA LEU A 304 -6.73 -5.26 -22.56
C LEU A 304 -5.76 -6.41 -22.88
N GLU A 305 -6.27 -7.60 -23.18
CA GLU A 305 -5.48 -8.77 -23.61
C GLU A 305 -4.63 -8.48 -24.85
N GLY A 306 -5.21 -7.74 -25.80
CA GLY A 306 -4.56 -7.32 -27.03
C GLY A 306 -3.55 -6.20 -26.83
N ASP A 307 -3.58 -5.48 -25.71
CA ASP A 307 -2.84 -4.23 -25.53
C ASP A 307 -2.19 -4.07 -24.15
N ASP A 308 -2.89 -3.49 -23.17
CA ASP A 308 -2.37 -3.13 -21.83
C ASP A 308 -1.79 -4.32 -21.06
N TRP A 309 -2.29 -5.54 -21.28
CA TRP A 309 -1.83 -6.76 -20.61
C TRP A 309 -0.65 -7.43 -21.31
N VAL A 310 -0.30 -7.02 -22.53
CA VAL A 310 0.80 -7.64 -23.30
C VAL A 310 2.14 -7.52 -22.58
N PRO A 311 2.55 -6.36 -22.01
CA PRO A 311 3.79 -6.27 -21.25
C PRO A 311 3.81 -7.19 -20.03
N PHE A 312 2.72 -7.21 -19.24
CA PHE A 312 2.60 -8.08 -18.06
C PHE A 312 2.78 -9.54 -18.44
N ARG A 313 1.95 -10.06 -19.35
CA ARG A 313 1.97 -11.48 -19.75
C ARG A 313 3.33 -11.89 -20.32
N LYS A 314 3.94 -11.05 -21.16
CA LYS A 314 5.23 -11.38 -21.75
C LYS A 314 6.37 -11.42 -20.74
N VAL A 315 6.39 -10.50 -19.78
CA VAL A 315 7.47 -10.45 -18.80
C VAL A 315 7.27 -11.53 -17.73
N MET A 316 6.04 -11.75 -17.26
CA MET A 316 5.67 -12.86 -16.35
C MET A 316 6.11 -14.25 -16.85
N GLN A 317 6.13 -14.47 -18.17
CA GLN A 317 6.55 -15.74 -18.78
C GLN A 317 8.07 -15.87 -18.93
N GLN A 318 8.83 -14.79 -18.74
CA GLN A 318 10.25 -14.71 -19.13
C GLN A 318 11.17 -14.32 -17.98
N THR A 319 10.61 -13.95 -16.82
CA THR A 319 11.35 -13.52 -15.63
C THR A 319 10.63 -13.98 -14.38
N ASN A 320 11.33 -13.95 -13.24
CA ASN A 320 10.74 -14.19 -11.92
C ASN A 320 10.10 -12.92 -11.32
N ALA A 321 9.78 -11.92 -12.16
CA ALA A 321 9.26 -10.63 -11.71
C ALA A 321 8.00 -10.79 -10.84
N PHE A 322 7.94 -10.03 -9.76
CA PHE A 322 6.71 -9.89 -8.99
C PHE A 322 5.73 -9.07 -9.82
N THR A 323 4.44 -9.17 -9.52
CA THR A 323 3.43 -8.29 -10.13
C THR A 323 2.66 -7.56 -9.06
N MET A 324 2.69 -6.23 -9.13
CA MET A 324 1.90 -5.37 -8.29
C MET A 324 0.50 -5.19 -8.87
N LEU A 325 -0.51 -5.46 -8.05
CA LEU A 325 -1.91 -5.33 -8.35
C LEU A 325 -2.40 -3.96 -7.87
N GLY A 326 -2.77 -3.09 -8.81
CA GLY A 326 -3.32 -1.78 -8.53
C GLY A 326 -4.77 -1.82 -8.05
N HIS A 327 -5.28 -0.65 -7.67
CA HIS A 327 -6.59 -0.48 -7.05
C HIS A 327 -7.68 0.05 -8.00
N ALA A 328 -7.51 -0.14 -9.31
CA ALA A 328 -8.57 0.14 -10.27
C ALA A 328 -9.64 -0.96 -10.26
N ILE A 329 -10.91 -0.58 -10.41
CA ILE A 329 -12.05 -1.49 -10.61
C ILE A 329 -12.13 -1.83 -12.09
N LEU A 330 -11.89 -3.09 -12.46
CA LEU A 330 -12.04 -3.57 -13.83
C LEU A 330 -13.50 -3.94 -14.08
N THR A 331 -14.29 -2.97 -14.53
CA THR A 331 -15.76 -3.07 -14.55
C THR A 331 -16.32 -4.12 -15.52
N ASP A 332 -15.51 -4.59 -16.47
CA ASP A 332 -15.84 -5.69 -17.37
C ASP A 332 -15.75 -7.08 -16.68
N VAL A 333 -15.09 -7.16 -15.52
CA VAL A 333 -14.87 -8.42 -14.78
C VAL A 333 -15.52 -8.39 -13.40
N ASP A 334 -15.25 -7.34 -12.62
CA ASP A 334 -15.74 -7.18 -11.25
C ASP A 334 -16.03 -5.70 -11.00
N ARG A 335 -17.30 -5.37 -10.74
CA ARG A 335 -17.76 -3.99 -10.51
C ARG A 335 -17.73 -3.58 -9.05
N ASP A 336 -17.56 -4.53 -8.14
CA ASP A 336 -17.60 -4.27 -6.70
C ASP A 336 -16.21 -4.15 -6.10
N ARG A 337 -15.19 -4.79 -6.70
CA ARG A 337 -13.84 -4.86 -6.14
C ARG A 337 -12.77 -4.37 -7.09
N ALA A 338 -11.79 -3.69 -6.52
CA ALA A 338 -10.57 -3.37 -7.24
C ALA A 338 -9.74 -4.63 -7.53
N VAL A 339 -8.90 -4.57 -8.57
CA VAL A 339 -8.07 -5.70 -9.02
C VAL A 339 -7.25 -6.33 -7.89
N SER A 340 -6.68 -5.53 -6.98
CA SER A 340 -5.86 -6.01 -5.86
C SER A 340 -6.58 -6.87 -4.81
N PHE A 341 -7.91 -6.92 -4.82
CA PHE A 341 -8.69 -7.78 -3.93
C PHE A 341 -9.91 -8.42 -4.62
N SER A 342 -9.90 -8.49 -5.96
CA SER A 342 -10.92 -9.20 -6.73
C SER A 342 -10.50 -10.63 -7.02
N LYS A 343 -11.28 -11.59 -6.52
CA LYS A 343 -11.08 -13.02 -6.82
C LYS A 343 -11.26 -13.32 -8.30
N ALA A 344 -12.22 -12.69 -8.97
CA ALA A 344 -12.46 -12.89 -10.41
C ALA A 344 -11.23 -12.51 -11.23
N VAL A 345 -10.56 -11.40 -10.87
CA VAL A 345 -9.35 -10.99 -11.58
C VAL A 345 -8.15 -11.84 -11.18
N ILE A 346 -7.89 -12.00 -9.88
CA ILE A 346 -6.65 -12.65 -9.42
C ILE A 346 -6.71 -14.16 -9.62
N SER A 347 -7.72 -14.83 -9.07
CA SER A 347 -7.82 -16.29 -9.16
C SER A 347 -8.20 -16.75 -10.55
N ASP A 348 -9.19 -16.11 -11.19
CA ASP A 348 -9.72 -16.66 -12.45
C ASP A 348 -8.90 -16.23 -13.67
N ILE A 349 -8.45 -14.98 -13.75
CA ILE A 349 -7.63 -14.50 -14.87
C ILE A 349 -6.14 -14.82 -14.63
N ILE A 350 -5.52 -14.26 -13.59
CA ILE A 350 -4.05 -14.37 -13.42
C ILE A 350 -3.63 -15.81 -13.09
N ARG A 351 -4.25 -16.44 -12.09
CA ARG A 351 -3.84 -17.80 -11.65
C ARG A 351 -4.32 -18.90 -12.60
N LYS A 352 -5.57 -18.88 -13.04
CA LYS A 352 -6.14 -19.96 -13.87
C LYS A 352 -5.95 -19.73 -15.36
N GLN A 353 -6.48 -18.64 -15.92
CA GLN A 353 -6.46 -18.42 -17.37
C GLN A 353 -5.03 -18.19 -17.90
N TRP A 354 -4.24 -17.38 -17.20
CA TRP A 354 -2.86 -17.08 -17.60
C TRP A 354 -1.85 -18.09 -17.06
N GLN A 355 -2.28 -18.97 -16.15
CA GLN A 355 -1.43 -19.97 -15.49
C GLN A 355 -0.17 -19.35 -14.86
N HIS A 356 -0.28 -18.13 -14.33
CA HIS A 356 0.84 -17.44 -13.71
C HIS A 356 0.96 -17.79 -12.22
N ASP A 357 2.07 -18.42 -11.86
CA ASP A 357 2.37 -18.87 -10.50
C ASP A 357 3.45 -18.02 -9.79
N GLY A 358 3.77 -16.83 -10.31
CA GLY A 358 4.72 -15.90 -9.68
C GLY A 358 4.11 -15.15 -8.49
N VAL A 359 4.93 -14.36 -7.78
CA VAL A 359 4.47 -13.63 -6.59
C VAL A 359 3.63 -12.41 -7.00
N LEU A 360 2.43 -12.33 -6.41
CA LEU A 360 1.53 -11.19 -6.54
C LEU A 360 1.56 -10.35 -5.27
N ILE A 361 1.79 -9.05 -5.43
CA ILE A 361 1.78 -8.07 -4.35
C ILE A 361 0.70 -7.02 -4.62
N THR A 362 0.07 -6.48 -3.58
CA THR A 362 -0.84 -5.35 -3.76
C THR A 362 -0.06 -4.04 -3.92
N ASP A 363 -0.67 -3.06 -4.57
CA ASP A 363 -0.32 -1.66 -4.32
C ASP A 363 -0.69 -1.26 -2.86
N ASP A 364 -0.34 -0.05 -2.43
CA ASP A 364 -0.44 0.35 -1.01
C ASP A 364 -1.90 0.40 -0.51
N PHE A 365 -2.24 -0.48 0.44
CA PHE A 365 -3.57 -0.54 1.06
C PHE A 365 -3.92 0.68 1.93
N CYS A 366 -2.98 1.61 2.14
CA CYS A 366 -3.30 2.94 2.66
C CYS A 366 -4.00 3.85 1.63
N MET A 367 -4.07 3.48 0.35
CA MET A 367 -4.71 4.31 -0.68
C MET A 367 -6.23 4.34 -0.54
N TYR A 368 -6.85 5.47 -0.91
CA TYR A 368 -8.28 5.68 -0.74
C TYR A 368 -9.13 4.64 -1.50
N ALA A 369 -8.70 4.20 -2.68
CA ALA A 369 -9.42 3.17 -3.43
C ALA A 369 -9.62 1.86 -2.66
N VAL A 370 -8.77 1.56 -1.67
CA VAL A 370 -8.97 0.44 -0.73
C VAL A 370 -9.72 0.92 0.51
N TYR A 371 -9.24 1.98 1.15
CA TYR A 371 -9.77 2.44 2.43
C TYR A 371 -11.25 2.87 2.35
N GLY A 372 -11.62 3.59 1.29
CA GLY A 372 -12.97 4.05 0.99
C GLY A 372 -13.85 3.03 0.26
N SER A 373 -13.34 1.82 -0.02
CA SER A 373 -14.16 0.75 -0.60
C SER A 373 -15.19 0.20 0.40
N LYS A 374 -16.17 -0.56 -0.10
CA LYS A 374 -17.19 -1.21 0.75
C LYS A 374 -16.55 -2.17 1.78
N GLU A 375 -15.48 -2.86 1.38
CA GLU A 375 -14.73 -3.76 2.23
C GLU A 375 -13.87 -3.03 3.27
N GLY A 376 -13.45 -1.80 2.98
CA GLY A 376 -12.44 -1.07 3.74
C GLY A 376 -11.13 -1.85 3.89
N LEU A 377 -10.22 -1.35 4.72
CA LEU A 377 -8.89 -1.94 4.91
C LEU A 377 -8.93 -3.41 5.36
N THR A 378 -9.72 -3.71 6.40
CA THR A 378 -9.72 -5.05 7.02
C THR A 378 -10.42 -6.09 6.14
N GLY A 379 -11.53 -5.72 5.51
CA GLY A 379 -12.24 -6.59 4.55
C GLY A 379 -11.40 -6.82 3.30
N ALA A 380 -10.77 -5.79 2.75
CA ALA A 380 -9.93 -5.91 1.57
C ALA A 380 -8.70 -6.77 1.83
N THR A 381 -8.12 -6.71 3.04
CA THR A 381 -7.02 -7.59 3.48
C THR A 381 -7.41 -9.07 3.39
N VAL A 382 -8.57 -9.43 3.96
CA VAL A 382 -9.07 -10.82 3.93
C VAL A 382 -9.45 -11.23 2.50
N ALA A 383 -10.07 -10.33 1.74
CA ALA A 383 -10.46 -10.58 0.35
C ALA A 383 -9.24 -10.82 -0.56
N ALA A 384 -8.17 -10.03 -0.42
CA ALA A 384 -6.93 -10.18 -1.19
C ALA A 384 -6.27 -11.54 -0.95
N LEU A 385 -6.11 -11.94 0.32
CA LEU A 385 -5.56 -13.26 0.65
C LEU A 385 -6.42 -14.40 0.07
N ASN A 386 -7.75 -14.29 0.18
CA ASN A 386 -8.69 -15.26 -0.40
C ASN A 386 -8.80 -15.20 -1.94
N ALA A 387 -8.31 -14.14 -2.56
CA ALA A 387 -8.20 -14.03 -4.01
C ALA A 387 -6.90 -14.65 -4.54
N GLY A 388 -5.92 -14.93 -3.67
CA GLY A 388 -4.64 -15.53 -4.04
C GLY A 388 -3.47 -14.54 -4.17
N VAL A 389 -3.59 -13.37 -3.53
CA VAL A 389 -2.47 -12.43 -3.32
C VAL A 389 -1.46 -13.04 -2.36
N ASP A 390 -0.17 -12.81 -2.63
CA ASP A 390 0.91 -13.34 -1.80
C ASP A 390 1.47 -12.32 -0.81
N LEU A 391 1.51 -11.04 -1.19
CA LEU A 391 2.01 -9.95 -0.33
C LEU A 391 1.03 -8.78 -0.33
N ILE A 392 0.76 -8.23 0.84
CA ILE A 392 -0.02 -7.01 1.05
C ILE A 392 0.95 -5.92 1.47
N LEU A 393 0.94 -4.82 0.72
CA LEU A 393 1.72 -3.63 1.00
C LEU A 393 0.90 -2.65 1.84
N ILE A 394 1.43 -2.24 3.00
CA ILE A 394 0.89 -1.15 3.83
C ILE A 394 2.03 -0.20 4.14
N ALA A 395 2.24 0.77 3.26
CA ALA A 395 3.47 1.57 3.22
C ALA A 395 3.34 2.93 3.90
N TYR A 396 2.26 3.66 3.66
CA TYR A 396 2.18 5.06 4.06
C TYR A 396 1.90 5.27 5.56
N ASP A 397 0.84 4.63 6.08
CA ASP A 397 0.41 4.79 7.47
C ASP A 397 0.72 3.55 8.31
N SER A 398 1.73 3.67 9.17
CA SER A 398 2.17 2.60 10.07
C SER A 398 1.12 2.17 11.10
N ASP A 399 0.05 2.94 11.30
CA ASP A 399 -1.02 2.52 12.20
C ASP A 399 -1.95 1.49 11.56
N LEU A 400 -2.00 1.44 10.22
CA LEU A 400 -2.98 0.62 9.49
C LEU A 400 -2.58 -0.84 9.34
N TYR A 401 -1.29 -1.18 9.43
CA TYR A 401 -0.90 -2.59 9.34
C TYR A 401 -1.38 -3.41 10.55
N TYR A 402 -1.58 -2.81 11.72
CA TYR A 402 -2.09 -3.50 12.91
C TYR A 402 -3.51 -4.04 12.75
N PRO A 403 -4.53 -3.22 12.42
CA PRO A 403 -5.87 -3.73 12.18
C PRO A 403 -5.93 -4.70 10.99
N ALA A 404 -5.13 -4.50 9.94
CA ALA A 404 -5.07 -5.42 8.79
C ALA A 404 -4.56 -6.82 9.20
N MET A 405 -3.40 -6.88 9.88
CA MET A 405 -2.85 -8.14 10.40
C MET A 405 -3.82 -8.81 11.38
N GLN A 406 -4.44 -8.05 12.28
CA GLN A 406 -5.41 -8.59 13.22
C GLN A 406 -6.64 -9.17 12.52
N ALA A 407 -7.13 -8.52 11.46
CA ALA A 407 -8.24 -9.02 10.66
C ALA A 407 -7.90 -10.34 9.96
N ALA A 408 -6.70 -10.44 9.36
CA ALA A 408 -6.23 -11.67 8.75
C ALA A 408 -6.08 -12.81 9.78
N LEU A 409 -5.53 -12.53 10.97
CA LEU A 409 -5.44 -13.52 12.05
C LEU A 409 -6.80 -14.00 12.54
N ASN A 410 -7.75 -13.09 12.73
CA ASN A 410 -9.12 -13.43 13.13
C ASN A 410 -9.79 -14.29 12.05
N ALA A 411 -9.65 -13.89 10.78
CA ALA A 411 -10.18 -14.67 9.66
C ALA A 411 -9.55 -16.07 9.57
N ALA A 412 -8.25 -16.21 9.84
CA ALA A 412 -7.58 -17.51 9.90
C ALA A 412 -8.16 -18.41 11.02
N ARG A 413 -8.34 -17.84 12.21
CA ARG A 413 -8.90 -18.55 13.39
C ARG A 413 -10.35 -18.97 13.17
N GLU A 414 -11.13 -18.12 12.50
CA GLU A 414 -12.54 -18.35 12.18
C GLU A 414 -12.74 -19.26 10.95
N GLY A 415 -11.66 -19.71 10.30
CA GLY A 415 -11.75 -20.54 9.09
C GLY A 415 -12.24 -19.78 7.84
N LYS A 416 -12.17 -18.45 7.87
CA LYS A 416 -12.56 -17.57 6.75
C LYS A 416 -11.44 -17.33 5.74
N LEU A 417 -10.21 -17.77 6.02
CA LEU A 417 -9.13 -17.79 5.05
C LEU A 417 -9.00 -19.17 4.39
N ASP A 418 -8.85 -19.16 3.07
CA ASP A 418 -8.56 -20.35 2.29
C ASP A 418 -7.12 -20.83 2.58
N ARG A 419 -7.01 -21.88 3.40
CA ARG A 419 -5.73 -22.46 3.82
C ARG A 419 -4.91 -23.00 2.65
N ALA A 420 -5.56 -23.53 1.61
CA ALA A 420 -4.85 -24.06 0.44
C ALA A 420 -4.23 -22.93 -0.38
N LEU A 421 -4.91 -21.79 -0.50
CA LEU A 421 -4.34 -20.60 -1.14
C LEU A 421 -3.15 -20.04 -0.34
N LEU A 422 -3.26 -19.95 0.99
CA LEU A 422 -2.15 -19.50 1.84
C LEU A 422 -0.94 -20.42 1.72
N GLN A 423 -1.13 -21.74 1.72
CA GLN A 423 -0.02 -22.69 1.56
C GLN A 423 0.67 -22.56 0.19
N LYS A 424 -0.11 -22.40 -0.89
CA LYS A 424 0.44 -22.12 -2.23
C LYS A 424 1.22 -20.82 -2.24
N SER A 425 0.68 -19.80 -1.58
CA SER A 425 1.34 -18.50 -1.46
C SER A 425 2.68 -18.61 -0.73
N GLN A 426 2.72 -19.30 0.40
CA GLN A 426 3.95 -19.58 1.14
C GLN A 426 5.00 -20.27 0.25
N ALA A 427 4.59 -21.29 -0.52
CA ALA A 427 5.51 -21.98 -1.43
C ALA A 427 6.12 -21.03 -2.48
N ARG A 428 5.33 -20.09 -3.03
CA ARG A 428 5.83 -19.06 -3.96
C ARG A 428 6.82 -18.13 -3.29
N LEU A 429 6.51 -17.68 -2.07
CA LEU A 429 7.39 -16.77 -1.30
C LEU A 429 8.72 -17.44 -0.94
N GLU A 430 8.69 -18.72 -0.57
CA GLU A 430 9.89 -19.51 -0.30
C GLU A 430 10.71 -19.74 -1.58
N GLN A 431 10.05 -20.01 -2.71
CA GLN A 431 10.73 -20.19 -4.00
C GLN A 431 11.39 -18.89 -4.47
N ALA A 432 10.70 -17.76 -4.35
CA ALA A 432 11.20 -16.44 -4.75
C ALA A 432 12.40 -15.97 -3.92
N LYS A 433 12.69 -16.59 -2.76
CA LYS A 433 13.85 -16.29 -1.93
C LYS A 433 15.08 -17.15 -2.22
N LYS A 434 14.93 -18.20 -3.02
CA LYS A 434 16.02 -19.12 -3.43
C LYS A 434 16.65 -18.70 -4.75
N THR A 435 15.91 -17.95 -5.55
CA THR A 435 16.32 -17.26 -6.77
C THR A 435 16.91 -15.91 -6.41
#